data_AF-K1ZMJ6-F1
#
_entry.id   AF-K1ZMJ6-F1
#
_cell.length_a   1.000
_cell.length_b   1.000
_cell.length_c   1.000
_cell.angle_alpha   90.00
_cell.angle_beta   90.00
_cell.angle_gamma   90.00
#
_symmetry.space_group_name_H-M   'P 1'
#
loop_
_entity.id
_entity.type
_entity.pdbx_description
1 polymer ?
#
loop_
_entity_poly.entity_id
_entity_poly.type
_entity_poly.pdbx_seq_one_letter_code
_entity_poly.pdbx_strand_id
1 'polypeptide(L)' 'IKGTDKDLVGQVAAQIRMLRAPEPYKGKGVRYANEIIEIKETKKK' A
#
# COMPACT_ATOMS: atom_id res chain seq x y z
N ILE A 1 -8.10 9.42 -4.05
CA ILE A 1 -9.35 9.05 -4.75
C ILE A 1 -10.45 9.95 -4.18
N LYS A 2 -11.24 10.63 -5.01
CA LYS A 2 -12.34 11.50 -4.58
C LYS A 2 -13.62 10.96 -5.21
N GLY A 3 -14.62 10.69 -4.40
CA GLY A 3 -15.91 10.15 -4.82
C GLY A 3 -16.93 10.26 -3.70
N THR A 4 -18.21 10.38 -4.05
CA THR A 4 -19.32 10.52 -3.10
C THR A 4 -19.59 9.22 -2.33
N ASP A 5 -19.29 8.07 -2.95
CA ASP A 5 -19.48 6.74 -2.39
C ASP A 5 -18.19 6.23 -1.73
N LYS A 6 -18.22 6.01 -0.42
CA LYS A 6 -17.06 5.55 0.36
C LYS A 6 -16.74 4.06 0.13
N ASP A 7 -17.75 3.24 -0.16
CA ASP A 7 -17.58 1.81 -0.37
C ASP A 7 -16.86 1.56 -1.69
N LEU A 8 -17.29 2.24 -2.76
CA LEU A 8 -16.63 2.17 -4.06
C LEU A 8 -15.19 2.70 -4.00
N VAL A 9 -14.97 3.81 -3.30
CA VAL A 9 -13.62 4.39 -3.11
C VAL A 9 -12.70 3.42 -2.36
N GLY A 10 -13.21 2.73 -1.35
CA GLY A 10 -12.48 1.71 -0.61
C GLY A 10 -12.11 0.50 -1.46
N GLN A 11 -13.06 -0.01 -2.25
CA GLN A 11 -12.84 -1.14 -3.17
C GLN A 11 -11.78 -0.80 -4.21
N VAL A 12 -11.88 0.38 -4.84
CA VAL A 12 -10.89 0.84 -5.83
C VAL A 12 -9.52 1.03 -5.19
N ALA A 13 -9.44 1.60 -3.99
CA ALA A 13 -8.17 1.73 -3.27
C ALA A 13 -7.53 0.37 -2.98
N ALA A 14 -8.33 -0.62 -2.56
CA ALA A 14 -7.87 -1.98 -2.33
C ALA A 14 -7.38 -2.67 -3.60
N GLN A 15 -8.08 -2.51 -4.73
CA GLN A 15 -7.65 -3.04 -6.04
C GLN A 15 -6.31 -2.45 -6.48
N ILE A 16 -6.12 -1.13 -6.36
CA ILE A 16 -4.85 -0.46 -6.72
C ILE A 16 -3.70 -0.95 -5.82
N ARG A 17 -3.97 -1.18 -4.53
CA ARG A 17 -2.99 -1.75 -3.60
C ARG A 17 -2.59 -3.18 -3.99
N MET A 18 -3.53 -4.01 -4.46
CA MET A 18 -3.25 -5.39 -4.89
C MET A 18 -2.34 -5.45 -6.12
N LEU A 19 -2.47 -4.51 -7.06
CA LEU A 19 -1.64 -4.47 -8.27
C LEU A 19 -0.14 -4.29 -7.97
N ARG A 20 0.19 -3.59 -6.89
CA ARG A 20 1.58 -3.36 -6.48
C ARG A 20 1.69 -3.24 -4.97
N ALA A 21 1.51 -4.38 -4.29
CA ALA A 21 1.66 -4.43 -2.84
C ALA A 21 3.05 -3.93 -2.41
N PRO A 22 3.15 -3.22 -1.27
CA PRO A 22 4.42 -2.73 -0.77
C PRO A 22 5.35 -3.89 -0.44
N GLU A 23 6.55 -3.89 -1.02
CA GLU A 23 7.55 -4.92 -0.77
C GLU A 23 8.07 -4.88 0.68
N PRO A 24 8.21 -6.04 1.35
CA PRO A 24 8.62 -6.11 2.76
C PRO A 24 10.08 -5.70 3.03
N TYR A 25 10.90 -5.50 2.01
CA TYR A 25 12.33 -5.18 2.17
C TYR A 25 12.68 -3.73 1.84
N LYS A 26 12.06 -3.16 0.79
CA LYS A 26 12.33 -1.80 0.33
C LYS A 26 11.13 -0.86 0.47
N GLY A 27 9.99 -1.37 0.97
CA GLY A 27 8.75 -0.60 1.10
C GLY A 27 8.22 -0.05 -0.23
N LYS A 28 8.69 -0.57 -1.37
CA LYS A 28 8.33 -0.09 -2.71
C LYS A 28 6.97 -0.66 -3.08
N GLY A 29 5.99 0.20 -3.37
CA GLY A 29 4.65 -0.20 -3.80
C GLY A 29 3.61 0.88 -3.53
N VAL A 30 2.34 0.55 -3.74
CA VAL A 30 1.19 1.40 -3.41
C VAL A 30 0.83 1.18 -1.95
N ARG A 31 0.87 2.26 -1.16
CA ARG A 31 0.56 2.28 0.27
C ARG A 31 -0.42 3.40 0.57
N TYR A 32 -1.12 3.27 1.69
CA TYR A 32 -1.87 4.40 2.23
C TYR A 32 -0.90 5.42 2.85
N ALA A 33 -1.27 6.71 2.80
CA ALA A 33 -0.39 7.80 3.22
C ALA A 33 0.09 7.69 4.67
N ASN A 34 -0.73 7.09 5.55
CA ASN A 34 -0.47 6.96 6.99
C ASN A 34 -0.14 5.51 7.41
N GLU A 35 0.14 4.61 6.46
CA GLU A 35 0.43 3.21 6.78
C GLU A 35 1.91 3.01 7.16
N ILE A 36 2.14 2.51 8.37
CA ILE A 36 3.46 2.09 8.85
C ILE A 36 3.69 0.67 8.32
N ILE A 37 4.68 0.51 7.44
CA ILE A 37 5.07 -0.81 6.91
C ILE A 37 6.21 -1.33 7.77
N GLU A 38 6.03 -2.51 8.36
CA GLU A 38 7.12 -3.26 8.98
C GLU A 38 8.07 -3.77 7.89
N ILE A 39 9.16 -3.03 7.67
CA ILE A 39 10.22 -3.44 6.76
C ILE A 39 11.13 -4.45 7.48
N LYS A 40 11.38 -5.59 6.83
CA LYS A 40 12.42 -6.52 7.27
C LYS A 40 13.77 -5.94 6.86
N GLU A 41 14.68 -5.81 7.82
CA GLU A 41 16.05 -5.41 7.51
C GLU A 41 16.69 -6.44 6.56
N THR A 42 17.06 -5.99 5.36
CA THR A 42 18.11 -6.67 4.61
C THR A 42 19.36 -6.58 5.47
N LYS A 43 19.90 -7.73 5.89
CA LYS A 43 21.25 -7.79 6.46
C LYS A 43 22.20 -7.19 5.43
N LYS A 44 22.60 -5.93 5.63
CA LYS A 44 23.70 -5.34 4.87
C LYS A 44 24.94 -6.16 5.22
N LYS A 45 25.55 -6.74 4.19
CA LYS A 45 26.85 -7.39 4.26
C LYS A 45 27.95 -6.33 4.24
#